data_AF-A0A1E7HYR1-F1
#
_entry.id   AF-A0A1E7HYR1-F1
#
_cell.length_a   1.000
_cell.length_b   1.000
_cell.length_c   1.000
_cell.angle_alpha   90.00
_cell.angle_beta   90.00
_cell.angle_gamma   90.00
#
_symmetry.space_group_name_H-M   'P 1'
#
loop_
_entity.id
_entity.type
_entity.pdbx_description
1 polymer ?
#
loop_
_entity_poly.entity_id
_entity_poly.type
_entity_poly.pdbx_seq_one_letter_code
_entity_poly.pdbx_strand_id
1 'polypeptide(L)'
;MTEKRISNPLSIEELNLLRKILFQRYPSLLPVLASLGQVPLNFEQREDMREAIANELVETGLDEDDEPNEKGLLLENLIDHLGYL
;
A
#
# COMPACT_ATOMS: atom_id res chain seq x y z
N MET A 1 -18.86 -16.29 -14.85
CA MET A 1 -17.46 -16.75 -14.95
C MET A 1 -16.68 -15.92 -13.95
N THR A 2 -16.31 -16.51 -12.82
CA THR A 2 -15.64 -15.80 -11.73
C THR A 2 -14.23 -16.40 -11.63
N GLU A 3 -13.34 -15.96 -12.52
CA GLU A 3 -11.98 -16.49 -12.57
C GLU A 3 -11.01 -15.56 -11.82
N LYS A 4 -10.45 -16.14 -10.75
CA LYS A 4 -9.16 -15.87 -10.11
C LYS A 4 -8.84 -14.43 -9.70
N ARG A 5 -9.06 -14.13 -8.41
CA ARG A 5 -8.24 -13.14 -7.70
C ARG A 5 -7.15 -13.87 -6.93
N ILE A 6 -6.02 -14.10 -7.59
CA ILE A 6 -4.77 -14.31 -6.87
C ILE A 6 -4.35 -12.89 -6.48
N SER A 7 -4.54 -12.49 -5.22
CA SER A 7 -3.77 -11.37 -4.70
C SER A 7 -2.31 -11.81 -4.81
N ASN A 8 -1.57 -11.26 -5.78
CA ASN A 8 -0.16 -11.56 -5.87
C ASN A 8 0.49 -11.13 -4.55
N PRO A 9 1.44 -11.89 -4.00
CA PRO A 9 2.20 -11.39 -2.86
C PRO A 9 2.91 -10.09 -3.26
N LEU A 10 2.97 -9.13 -2.33
CA LEU A 10 3.74 -7.90 -2.55
C LEU A 10 5.19 -8.25 -2.87
N SER A 11 5.76 -7.54 -3.85
CA SER A 11 7.19 -7.60 -4.12
C SER A 11 8.01 -7.06 -2.94
N ILE A 12 9.31 -7.37 -2.92
CA ILE A 12 10.22 -6.87 -1.88
C ILE A 12 10.30 -5.33 -1.92
N GLU A 13 10.26 -4.75 -3.12
CA GLU A 13 10.28 -3.30 -3.32
C GLU A 13 9.04 -2.63 -2.74
N GLU A 14 7.85 -3.13 -3.09
CA GLU A 14 6.58 -2.64 -2.55
C GLU A 14 6.51 -2.77 -1.02
N LEU A 15 6.98 -3.90 -0.47
CA LEU A 15 7.01 -4.11 0.97
C LEU A 15 7.97 -3.12 1.68
N ASN A 16 9.13 -2.85 1.08
CA ASN A 16 10.09 -1.88 1.62
C ASN A 16 9.55 -0.45 1.54
N LEU A 17 8.90 -0.09 0.43
CA LEU A 17 8.26 1.20 0.27
C LEU A 17 7.14 1.39 1.30
N LEU A 18 6.24 0.41 1.43
CA LEU A 18 5.17 0.43 2.43
C LEU A 18 5.71 0.55 3.85
N ARG A 19 6.78 -0.20 4.19
CA ARG A 19 7.44 -0.09 5.49
C ARG A 19 7.97 1.33 5.75
N LYS A 20 8.60 1.95 4.76
CA LYS A 20 9.12 3.31 4.88
C LYS A 20 8.00 4.31 5.15
N ILE A 21 6.90 4.22 4.40
CA ILE A 21 5.73 5.10 4.54
C ILE A 21 5.12 4.96 5.93
N LEU A 22 4.86 3.73 6.37
CA LEU A 22 4.28 3.48 7.69
C LEU A 22 5.22 3.92 8.82
N PHE A 23 6.53 3.77 8.66
CA PHE A 23 7.49 4.27 9.65
C PHE A 23 7.42 5.80 9.80
N GLN A 24 7.15 6.53 8.72
CA GLN A 24 7.10 7.99 8.75
C GLN A 24 5.75 8.55 9.18
N ARG A 25 4.65 7.94 8.74
CA ARG A 25 3.30 8.49 8.88
C ARG A 25 2.47 7.80 9.98
N TYR A 26 2.54 6.48 10.08
CA TYR A 26 1.73 5.68 11.00
C TYR A 26 2.54 4.54 11.65
N PRO A 27 3.48 4.85 12.58
CA PRO A 27 4.37 3.85 13.17
C PRO A 27 3.63 2.74 13.91
N SER A 28 2.41 3.00 14.39
CA SER A 28 1.52 2.03 15.03
C SER A 28 1.14 0.85 14.12
N LEU A 29 1.22 1.03 12.80
CA LEU A 29 0.90 -0.01 11.81
C LEU A 29 2.11 -0.85 11.39
N LEU A 30 3.33 -0.50 11.83
CA LEU A 30 4.51 -1.31 11.54
C LEU A 30 4.42 -2.77 12.01
N PRO A 31 3.83 -3.09 13.18
CA PRO A 31 3.62 -4.49 13.57
C PRO A 31 2.66 -5.24 12.63
N VAL A 32 1.71 -4.53 12.02
CA VAL A 32 0.71 -5.10 11.10
C VAL A 32 1.36 -5.62 9.82
N LEU A 33 2.44 -4.97 9.35
CA LEU A 33 3.24 -5.43 8.21
C LEU A 33 3.77 -6.87 8.40
N ALA A 34 4.13 -7.25 9.62
CA ALA A 34 4.64 -8.59 9.89
C ALA A 34 3.57 -9.68 9.71
N SER A 35 2.29 -9.31 9.81
CA SER A 35 1.13 -10.19 9.65
C SER A 35 0.48 -10.13 8.27
N LEU A 36 0.94 -9.26 7.36
CA LEU A 36 0.38 -9.15 6.01
C LEU A 36 0.38 -10.50 5.29
N GLY A 37 -0.78 -10.89 4.77
CA GLY A 37 -0.97 -12.18 4.08
C GLY A 37 -1.04 -13.40 5.00
N GLN A 38 -0.74 -13.27 6.29
CA GLN A 38 -0.93 -14.34 7.28
C GLN A 38 -2.31 -14.26 7.95
N VAL A 39 -2.74 -13.04 8.25
CA VAL A 39 -4.03 -12.75 8.89
C VAL A 39 -4.72 -11.64 8.09
N PRO A 40 -6.04 -11.76 7.83
CA PRO A 40 -6.79 -10.69 7.20
C PRO A 40 -6.70 -9.40 8.04
N LEU A 41 -6.47 -8.28 7.37
CA LEU A 41 -6.50 -6.98 8.02
C LEU A 41 -7.95 -6.64 8.40
N ASN A 42 -8.14 -6.04 9.57
CA ASN A 42 -9.43 -5.47 9.91
C ASN A 42 -9.68 -4.20 9.06
N PHE A 43 -10.92 -3.69 9.10
CA PHE A 43 -11.30 -2.53 8.29
C PHE A 43 -10.45 -1.29 8.59
N GLU A 44 -10.27 -0.95 9.86
CA GLU A 44 -9.49 0.22 10.31
C GLU A 44 -8.03 0.13 9.86
N GLN A 45 -7.38 -1.02 10.04
CA GLN A 45 -6.02 -1.26 9.57
C GLN A 45 -5.88 -1.08 8.06
N ARG A 46 -6.85 -1.53 7.26
CA ARG A 46 -6.81 -1.33 5.80
C ARG A 46 -6.96 0.13 5.43
N GLU A 47 -7.92 0.81 6.03
CA GLU A 47 -8.18 2.22 5.72
C GLU A 47 -7.01 3.09 6.15
N ASP A 48 -6.46 2.91 7.36
CA ASP A 48 -5.30 3.67 7.81
C ASP A 48 -4.07 3.44 6.91
N MET A 49 -3.85 2.19 6.46
CA MET A 49 -2.76 1.89 5.52
C MET A 49 -3.00 2.54 4.15
N ARG A 50 -4.23 2.51 3.62
CA ARG A 50 -4.58 3.18 2.36
C ARG A 50 -4.41 4.69 2.47
N GLU A 51 -4.85 5.29 3.56
CA GLU A 51 -4.68 6.73 3.81
C GLU A 51 -3.19 7.11 3.86
N ALA A 52 -2.37 6.31 4.54
CA ALA A 52 -0.92 6.53 4.58
C ALA A 52 -0.28 6.52 3.18
N ILE A 53 -0.69 5.58 2.32
CA ILE A 53 -0.17 5.45 0.95
C ILE A 53 -0.72 6.57 0.06
N ALA A 54 -2.00 6.91 0.17
CA ALA A 54 -2.63 7.99 -0.60
C ALA A 54 -1.98 9.35 -0.30
N ASN A 55 -1.69 9.63 0.96
CA ASN A 55 -0.97 10.84 1.35
C ASN A 55 0.45 10.88 0.74
N GLU A 56 1.16 9.75 0.71
CA GLU A 56 2.48 9.66 0.07
C GLU A 56 2.39 9.88 -1.46
N LEU A 57 1.34 9.34 -2.10
CA LEU A 57 1.09 9.49 -3.54
C LEU A 57 0.90 10.95 -3.91
N VAL A 58 0.01 11.66 -3.21
CA VAL A 58 -0.24 13.08 -3.46
C VAL A 58 1.00 13.95 -3.21
N GLU A 59 1.77 13.65 -2.16
CA GLU A 59 2.92 14.49 -1.80
C GLU A 59 4.16 14.27 -2.67
N THR A 60 4.36 13.05 -3.18
CA THR A 60 5.66 12.66 -3.78
C THR A 60 5.57 11.71 -4.96
N GLY A 61 4.39 11.17 -5.26
CA GLY A 61 4.17 10.17 -6.29
C GLY A 61 3.67 10.73 -7.61
N LEU A 62 3.44 12.04 -7.72
CA LEU A 62 2.99 12.69 -8.94
C LEU A 62 4.11 13.56 -9.54
N ASP A 63 4.15 13.63 -10.88
CA ASP A 63 4.95 14.59 -11.63
C ASP A 63 4.22 15.94 -11.79
N GLU A 64 4.84 16.92 -12.47
CA GLU A 64 4.28 18.28 -12.62
C GLU A 64 2.97 18.34 -13.42
N ASP A 65 2.64 17.30 -14.16
CA ASP A 65 1.42 17.14 -14.97
C ASP A 65 0.33 16.32 -14.27
N ASP A 66 0.47 16.11 -12.95
CA ASP A 66 -0.43 15.31 -12.11
C ASP A 66 -0.49 13.80 -12.49
N GLU A 67 0.41 13.33 -13.35
CA GLU A 67 0.54 11.90 -13.67
C GLU A 67 1.42 11.16 -12.64
N PRO A 68 1.16 9.88 -12.35
CA PRO A 68 2.00 9.09 -11.46
C PRO A 68 3.43 8.91 -11.99
N ASN A 69 4.43 9.30 -11.19
CA ASN A 69 5.82 8.99 -11.47
C ASN A 69 6.15 7.52 -11.15
N GLU A 70 7.40 7.08 -11.32
CA GLU A 70 7.81 5.67 -11.05
C GLU A 70 7.41 5.20 -9.64
N LYS A 71 7.53 6.07 -8.64
CA LYS A 71 7.09 5.78 -7.28
C LYS A 71 5.57 5.81 -7.17
N GLY A 72 4.90 6.76 -7.82
CA GLY A 72 3.44 6.86 -7.88
C GLY A 72 2.79 5.57 -8.34
N LEU A 73 3.30 4.97 -9.42
CA LEU A 73 2.82 3.69 -9.93
C LEU A 73 2.93 2.55 -8.90
N LEU A 74 4.02 2.52 -8.11
CA LEU A 74 4.16 1.55 -7.01
C LEU A 74 3.15 1.79 -5.89
N LEU A 75 2.82 3.06 -5.59
CA LEU A 75 1.85 3.42 -4.56
C LEU A 75 0.42 3.07 -4.99
N GLU A 76 0.07 3.29 -6.26
CA GLU A 76 -1.23 2.88 -6.82
C GLU A 76 -1.40 1.36 -6.75
N ASN A 77 -0.38 0.60 -7.16
CA ASN A 77 -0.39 -0.86 -7.05
C ASN A 77 -0.61 -1.33 -5.60
N LEU A 78 0.04 -0.67 -4.63
CA LEU A 78 -0.16 -0.96 -3.20
C LEU A 78 -1.60 -0.69 -2.73
N ILE A 79 -2.23 0.41 -3.19
CA ILE A 79 -3.62 0.73 -2.87
C ILE A 79 -4.56 -0.34 -3.44
N ASP A 80 -4.36 -0.73 -4.70
CA ASP A 80 -5.14 -1.78 -5.35
C ASP A 80 -5.02 -3.10 -4.60
N HIS A 81 -3.81 -3.49 -4.20
CA HIS A 81 -3.58 -4.69 -3.39
C HIS A 81 -4.34 -4.68 -2.06
N LEU A 82 -4.31 -3.56 -1.33
CA LEU A 82 -5.07 -3.40 -0.09
C LEU A 82 -6.59 -3.34 -0.33
N GLY A 83 -7.03 -3.02 -1.54
CA GLY A 83 -8.42 -3.12 -2.00
C GLY A 83 -8.94 -4.56 -2.03
N TYR A 84 -8.04 -5.54 -2.14
CA TYR A 84 -8.38 -6.96 -2.31
C TYR A 84 -8.11 -7.85 -1.08
N LEU A 85 -7.54 -7.30 0.01
CA LEU A 85 -7.16 -8.02 1.24
C LEU A 85 -8.23 -8.00 2.35
#